data_AF-A0A392NV39-F1
#
_entry.id   AF-A0A392NV39-F1
#
_cell.length_a   1.000
_cell.length_b   1.000
_cell.length_c   1.000
_cell.angle_alpha   90.00
_cell.angle_beta   90.00
_cell.angle_gamma   90.00
#
_symmetry.space_group_name_H-M   'P 1'
#
loop_
_entity.id
_entity.type
_entity.pdbx_description
1 polymer ?
#
loop_
_entity_poly.entity_id
_entity_poly.type
_entity_poly.pdbx_seq_one_letter_code
_entity_poly.pdbx_strand_id
1 'polypeptide(L)'
;YVSFGRLLYSPDLRKPHNLSGGLESWHGFYQSIRPTQMGLSLNVDLSSSAFIEPLPVIDIVAQILEKDVYSKPISDADRVKIKKALRGVKVEVTYRGSFRRKYRITGVTSQPTRELLRKEGELFAYGGMQDS
;
A
#
# COMPACT_ATOMS: atom_id res chain seq x y z
N TYR A 1 -2.07 11.20 -10.92
CA TYR A 1 -2.65 10.06 -11.66
C TYR A 1 -1.76 8.84 -11.61
N VAL A 2 -2.36 7.66 -11.39
CA VAL A 2 -1.75 6.35 -11.57
C VAL A 2 -2.36 5.73 -12.84
N SER A 3 -1.51 5.27 -13.76
CA SER A 3 -1.93 4.72 -15.06
C SER A 3 -1.79 3.20 -15.10
N PHE A 4 -2.82 2.51 -15.60
CA PHE A 4 -2.81 1.08 -15.89
C PHE A 4 -3.34 0.81 -17.29
N GLY A 5 -2.44 0.61 -18.25
CA GLY A 5 -2.82 0.52 -19.66
C GLY A 5 -3.54 1.79 -20.11
N ARG A 6 -4.83 1.66 -20.42
CA ARG A 6 -5.72 2.76 -20.86
C ARG A 6 -6.51 3.41 -19.73
N LEU A 7 -6.31 2.97 -18.49
CA LEU A 7 -6.99 3.48 -17.31
C LEU A 7 -6.11 4.50 -16.58
N LEU A 8 -6.72 5.54 -16.06
CA LEU A 8 -6.09 6.58 -15.23
C LEU A 8 -6.90 6.76 -13.95
N TYR A 9 -6.26 6.71 -12.79
CA TYR A 9 -6.90 6.92 -11.48
C TYR A 9 -6.21 8.03 -10.68
N SER A 10 -6.93 8.75 -9.83
CA SER A 10 -6.33 9.69 -8.87
C SER A 10 -7.20 9.79 -7.61
N PRO A 11 -6.60 9.93 -6.42
CA PRO A 11 -7.36 10.21 -5.20
C PRO A 11 -7.94 11.63 -5.21
N ASP A 12 -7.38 12.52 -6.03
CA ASP A 12 -7.79 13.93 -6.10
C ASP A 12 -8.97 14.16 -7.04
N LEU A 13 -9.33 13.18 -7.89
CA LEU A 13 -10.48 13.31 -8.81
C LEU A 13 -11.80 13.42 -8.04
N ARG A 14 -11.93 12.58 -7.00
CA ARG A 14 -13.03 12.56 -6.05
C ARG A 14 -12.48 11.98 -4.76
N LYS A 15 -13.02 12.45 -3.63
CA LYS A 15 -12.68 11.91 -2.31
C LYS A 15 -12.72 10.38 -2.34
N PRO A 16 -11.61 9.69 -2.01
CA PRO A 16 -11.59 8.23 -1.95
C PRO A 16 -12.63 7.69 -0.99
N HIS A 17 -13.21 6.56 -1.33
CA HIS A 17 -14.15 5.84 -0.46
C HIS A 17 -13.45 4.66 0.22
N ASN A 18 -13.43 4.62 1.55
CA ASN A 18 -12.78 3.52 2.27
C ASN A 18 -13.51 2.18 2.01
N LEU A 19 -12.75 1.14 1.63
CA LEU A 19 -13.23 -0.19 1.23
C LEU A 19 -12.93 -1.28 2.28
N SER A 20 -12.60 -0.90 3.51
CA SER A 20 -12.11 -1.75 4.62
C SER A 20 -10.78 -2.46 4.32
N GLY A 21 -10.15 -3.01 5.36
CA GLY A 21 -8.90 -3.77 5.23
C GLY A 21 -7.70 -2.98 4.68
N GLY A 22 -7.65 -1.67 4.89
CA GLY A 22 -6.61 -0.78 4.38
C GLY A 22 -6.73 -0.45 2.89
N LEU A 23 -7.92 -0.62 2.31
CA LEU A 23 -8.19 -0.30 0.91
C LEU A 23 -9.10 0.92 0.78
N GLU A 24 -8.94 1.65 -0.31
CA GLU A 24 -9.81 2.76 -0.71
C GLU A 24 -10.11 2.70 -2.21
N SER A 25 -11.29 3.16 -2.60
CA SER A 25 -11.72 3.27 -4.00
C SER A 25 -11.29 4.61 -4.58
N TRP A 26 -10.50 4.58 -5.64
CA TRP A 26 -10.16 5.76 -6.44
C TRP A 26 -10.99 5.76 -7.71
N HIS A 27 -11.48 6.94 -8.05
CA HIS A 27 -12.14 7.18 -9.33
C HIS A 27 -11.09 7.44 -10.42
N GLY A 28 -11.52 7.24 -11.66
CA GLY A 28 -10.67 7.31 -12.83
C GLY A 28 -11.45 7.24 -14.12
N PHE A 29 -10.71 7.12 -15.22
CA PHE A 29 -11.27 7.04 -16.56
C PHE A 29 -10.53 6.01 -17.39
N TYR A 30 -11.28 5.26 -18.21
CA TYR A 30 -10.73 4.63 -19.40
C TYR A 30 -10.63 5.69 -20.50
N GLN A 31 -9.54 5.70 -21.24
CA GLN A 31 -9.40 6.54 -22.43
C GLN A 31 -8.79 5.79 -23.62
N SER A 32 -9.32 6.03 -24.82
CA SER A 32 -8.73 5.54 -26.06
C SER A 32 -9.04 6.45 -27.24
N ILE A 33 -8.05 6.69 -28.11
CA ILE A 33 -8.27 7.34 -29.40
C ILE A 33 -8.58 6.26 -30.44
N ARG A 34 -9.64 6.44 -31.25
CA ARG A 34 -10.00 5.52 -32.32
C ARG A 34 -10.07 6.24 -33.67
N PRO A 35 -9.43 5.70 -34.72
CA PRO A 35 -9.63 6.19 -36.07
C PRO A 35 -11.05 5.88 -36.54
N THR A 36 -11.66 6.86 -37.21
CA THR A 36 -12.98 6.74 -37.83
C THR A 36 -12.93 7.34 -39.24
N GLN A 37 -13.96 7.10 -40.05
CA GLN A 37 -14.07 7.70 -41.38
C GLN A 37 -14.11 9.24 -41.35
N MET A 38 -14.56 9.84 -40.24
CA MET A 38 -14.67 11.28 -40.05
C MET A 38 -13.49 11.90 -39.28
N GLY A 39 -12.39 11.14 -39.10
CA GLY A 39 -11.22 11.56 -38.34
C GLY A 39 -11.05 10.79 -37.03
N LEU A 40 -10.35 11.37 -36.06
CA LEU A 40 -10.10 10.73 -34.77
C LEU A 40 -11.28 10.95 -33.82
N SER A 41 -11.63 9.91 -33.07
CA SER A 41 -12.59 9.99 -31.96
C SER A 41 -11.90 9.65 -30.64
N LEU A 42 -12.32 10.31 -29.56
CA LEU A 42 -11.88 10.00 -28.20
C LEU A 42 -13.01 9.25 -27.48
N ASN A 43 -12.73 8.02 -27.05
CA ASN A 43 -13.59 7.29 -26.12
C ASN A 43 -13.15 7.56 -24.69
N VAL A 44 -14.07 7.99 -23.82
CA VAL A 44 -13.83 8.18 -22.38
C VAL A 44 -14.98 7.55 -21.60
N ASP A 45 -14.63 6.65 -20.68
CA ASP A 45 -15.60 5.99 -19.80
C ASP A 45 -15.18 6.15 -18.33
N LEU A 46 -16.13 6.35 -17.42
CA LEU A 46 -15.86 6.42 -15.99
C LEU A 46 -15.42 5.04 -15.46
N SER A 47 -14.43 5.02 -14.58
CA SER A 47 -13.95 3.82 -13.91
C SER A 47 -13.66 4.09 -12.44
N SER A 48 -13.69 3.04 -11.62
CA SER A 48 -13.19 3.07 -10.24
C SER A 48 -12.41 1.79 -9.96
N SER A 49 -11.38 1.88 -9.13
CA SER A 49 -10.56 0.73 -8.74
C SER A 49 -10.08 0.87 -7.30
N ALA A 50 -9.76 -0.26 -6.66
CA ALA A 50 -9.28 -0.31 -5.29
C ALA A 50 -7.76 -0.09 -5.22
N PHE A 51 -7.35 0.77 -4.30
CA PHE A 51 -5.96 1.11 -3.99
C PHE A 51 -5.71 0.89 -2.50
N ILE A 52 -4.44 0.74 -2.12
CA ILE A 52 -4.06 0.68 -0.71
C ILE A 52 -4.10 2.10 -0.16
N GLU A 53 -4.78 2.26 0.97
CA GLU A 53 -4.86 3.52 1.70
C GLU A 53 -3.45 3.96 2.13
N PRO A 54 -3.06 5.24 1.93
CA PRO A 54 -1.71 5.73 2.24
C PRO A 54 -1.50 5.94 3.75
N LEU A 55 -1.57 4.86 4.52
CA LEU A 55 -1.42 4.82 5.97
C LEU A 55 -0.09 4.19 6.43
N PRO A 56 0.34 4.42 7.68
CA PRO A 56 1.37 3.62 8.32
C PRO A 56 1.07 2.12 8.20
N VAL A 57 2.11 1.33 7.93
CA VAL A 57 1.95 -0.14 7.73
C VAL A 57 1.29 -0.80 8.94
N ILE A 58 1.56 -0.32 10.15
CA ILE A 58 0.96 -0.83 11.38
C ILE A 58 -0.56 -0.60 11.44
N ASP A 59 -1.05 0.53 10.93
CA ASP A 59 -2.48 0.83 10.86
C ASP A 59 -3.17 -0.03 9.81
N ILE A 60 -2.52 -0.24 8.65
CA ILE A 60 -3.01 -1.18 7.63
C ILE A 60 -3.11 -2.59 8.22
N VAL A 61 -2.12 -3.02 9.02
CA VAL A 61 -2.15 -4.33 9.70
C VAL A 61 -3.28 -4.41 10.72
N ALA A 62 -3.53 -3.34 11.48
CA ALA A 62 -4.66 -3.25 12.40
C ALA A 62 -6.00 -3.43 11.66
N GLN A 63 -6.16 -2.75 10.51
CA GLN A 63 -7.35 -2.87 9.66
C GLN A 63 -7.51 -4.27 9.04
N ILE A 64 -6.42 -4.90 8.58
CA ILE A 64 -6.45 -6.25 8.00
C ILE A 64 -6.83 -7.31 9.05
N LEU A 65 -6.35 -7.15 10.28
CA LEU A 65 -6.59 -8.10 11.35
C LEU A 65 -7.87 -7.82 12.15
N GLU A 66 -8.44 -6.63 12.01
CA GLU A 66 -9.54 -6.11 12.82
C GLU A 66 -9.25 -6.24 14.33
N LYS A 67 -8.01 -5.93 14.71
CA LYS A 67 -7.48 -6.11 16.07
C LYS A 67 -6.65 -4.91 16.50
N ASP A 68 -6.60 -4.67 17.81
CA ASP A 68 -5.61 -3.80 18.41
C ASP A 68 -4.24 -4.48 18.39
N VAL A 69 -3.39 -4.04 17.47
CA VAL A 69 -2.02 -4.54 17.27
C VAL A 69 -0.96 -3.73 18.02
N TYR A 70 -1.36 -2.64 18.69
CA TYR A 70 -0.46 -1.80 19.47
C TYR A 70 -0.25 -2.37 20.87
N SER A 71 -1.31 -2.93 21.47
CA SER A 71 -1.26 -3.48 22.83
C SER A 71 -1.16 -5.01 22.88
N LYS A 72 -1.59 -5.73 21.84
CA LYS A 72 -1.69 -7.20 21.86
C LYS A 72 -0.63 -7.86 20.99
N PRO A 73 -0.11 -9.03 21.41
CA PRO A 73 0.82 -9.79 20.60
C PRO A 73 0.14 -10.35 19.35
N ILE A 74 0.90 -10.41 18.25
CA ILE A 74 0.46 -10.97 16.97
C ILE A 74 0.69 -12.49 16.97
N SER A 75 -0.36 -13.27 16.76
CA SER A 75 -0.26 -14.74 16.65
C SER A 75 0.37 -15.19 15.33
N ASP A 76 0.85 -16.44 15.25
CA ASP A 76 1.38 -16.97 13.99
C ASP A 76 0.33 -17.04 12.87
N ALA A 77 -0.94 -17.28 13.22
CA ALA A 77 -2.05 -17.22 12.27
C ALA A 77 -2.24 -15.79 11.71
N ASP A 78 -2.12 -14.78 12.56
CA ASP A 78 -2.18 -13.37 12.14
C ASP A 78 -0.98 -13.02 11.24
N ARG A 79 0.22 -13.51 11.55
CA ARG A 79 1.42 -13.32 10.70
C ARG A 79 1.25 -13.89 9.30
N VAL A 80 0.61 -15.05 9.16
CA VAL A 80 0.30 -15.63 7.83
C VAL A 80 -0.64 -14.71 7.04
N LYS A 81 -1.67 -14.15 7.68
CA LYS A 81 -2.58 -13.18 7.06
C LYS A 81 -1.85 -11.91 6.62
N ILE A 82 -1.04 -11.31 7.51
CA ILE A 82 -0.25 -10.11 7.22
C ILE A 82 0.70 -10.38 6.04
N LYS A 83 1.45 -11.49 6.09
CA LYS A 83 2.39 -11.85 5.03
C LYS A 83 1.70 -12.00 3.68
N LYS A 84 0.51 -12.60 3.64
CA LYS A 84 -0.27 -12.75 2.40
C LYS A 84 -0.75 -11.39 1.87
N ALA A 85 -1.30 -10.54 2.75
CA ALA A 85 -1.89 -9.27 2.37
C ALA A 85 -0.83 -8.24 1.92
N LEU A 86 0.33 -8.19 2.58
CA LEU A 86 1.36 -7.19 2.32
C LEU A 86 2.38 -7.61 1.26
N ARG A 87 2.36 -8.85 0.79
CA ARG A 87 3.35 -9.34 -0.19
C ARG A 87 3.28 -8.51 -1.47
N GLY A 88 4.40 -7.91 -1.84
CA GLY A 88 4.52 -7.10 -3.04
C GLY A 88 4.07 -5.64 -2.88
N VAL A 89 3.53 -5.25 -1.73
CA VAL A 89 3.20 -3.85 -1.46
C VAL A 89 4.47 -3.02 -1.43
N LYS A 90 4.44 -1.83 -2.06
CA LYS A 90 5.52 -0.85 -1.99
C LYS A 90 5.29 0.02 -0.77
N VAL A 91 6.31 0.15 0.07
CA VAL A 91 6.29 0.96 1.29
C VAL A 91 7.39 2.00 1.26
N GLU A 92 7.13 3.14 1.89
CA GLU A 92 8.09 4.22 2.08
C GLU A 92 8.56 4.23 3.54
N VAL A 93 9.85 4.47 3.74
CA VAL A 93 10.43 4.62 5.06
C VAL A 93 10.42 6.08 5.49
N THR A 94 9.93 6.34 6.70
CA THR A 94 9.72 7.71 7.23
C THR A 94 10.81 8.20 8.20
N TYR A 95 11.69 7.32 8.70
CA TYR A 95 12.65 7.68 9.75
C TYR A 95 13.91 8.44 9.28
N ARG A 96 14.17 8.54 7.97
CA ARG A 96 15.42 9.15 7.42
C ARG A 96 15.27 10.61 6.98
N GLY A 97 14.31 11.34 7.53
CA GLY A 97 14.09 12.76 7.19
C GLY A 97 13.86 12.97 5.69
N SER A 98 14.81 13.60 4.99
CA SER A 98 14.72 13.91 3.56
C SER A 98 14.81 12.69 2.62
N PHE A 99 15.37 11.57 3.08
CA PHE A 99 15.53 10.36 2.26
C PHE A 99 14.33 9.42 2.37
N ARG A 100 13.34 9.62 1.50
CA ARG A 100 12.14 8.77 1.37
C ARG A 100 12.40 7.56 0.48
N ARG A 101 13.15 6.59 0.99
CA ARG A 101 13.44 5.35 0.23
C ARG A 101 12.22 4.42 0.22
N LYS A 102 11.91 3.89 -0.96
CA LYS A 102 10.81 2.95 -1.19
C LYS A 102 11.34 1.53 -1.32
N TYR A 103 10.63 0.57 -0.73
CA TYR A 103 10.94 -0.86 -0.79
C TYR A 103 9.69 -1.67 -1.13
N ARG A 104 9.89 -2.89 -1.63
CA ARG A 104 8.79 -3.84 -1.85
C ARG A 104 8.85 -4.91 -0.77
N ILE A 105 7.74 -5.13 -0.07
CA ILE A 105 7.64 -6.18 0.95
C ILE A 105 7.74 -7.54 0.27
N THR A 106 8.74 -8.34 0.64
CA THR A 106 8.92 -9.72 0.16
C THR A 106 8.43 -10.76 1.17
N GLY A 107 8.43 -10.41 2.45
CA GLY A 107 7.97 -11.27 3.55
C GLY A 107 7.88 -10.50 4.87
N VAL A 108 7.47 -11.24 5.90
CA VAL A 108 7.37 -10.77 7.30
C VAL A 108 8.13 -11.78 8.15
N THR A 109 8.97 -11.30 9.07
CA THR A 109 9.78 -12.16 9.95
C THR A 109 8.92 -12.83 11.02
N SER A 110 9.33 -14.01 11.47
CA SER A 110 8.72 -14.70 12.64
C SER A 110 9.32 -14.24 13.97
N GLN A 111 10.49 -13.62 13.96
CA GLN A 111 11.13 -13.08 15.15
C GLN A 111 10.73 -11.61 15.34
N PRO A 112 10.48 -11.17 16.59
CA PRO A 112 10.26 -9.76 16.89
C PRO A 112 11.53 -8.95 16.64
N THR A 113 11.38 -7.66 16.35
CA THR A 113 12.49 -6.78 15.95
C THR A 113 13.69 -6.80 16.89
N ARG A 114 13.46 -6.91 18.21
CA ARG A 114 14.52 -6.97 19.24
C ARG A 114 15.40 -8.23 19.17
N GLU A 115 14.91 -9.30 18.57
CA GLU A 115 15.60 -10.59 18.41
C GLU A 115 16.16 -10.78 16.99
N LEU A 116 15.91 -9.83 16.08
CA LEU A 116 16.43 -9.88 14.72
C LEU A 116 17.90 -9.49 14.69
N LEU A 117 18.76 -10.48 14.47
CA LEU A 117 20.15 -10.25 14.11
C LEU A 117 20.20 -9.76 12.66
N ARG A 118 20.87 -8.64 12.42
CA ARG A 118 21.05 -8.09 11.08
C ARG A 118 21.91 -9.05 10.25
N LYS A 119 21.29 -9.85 9.39
CA LYS A 119 22.01 -10.52 8.29
C LYS A 119 22.38 -9.45 7.25
N GLU A 120 23.59 -9.54 6.69
CA GLU A 120 23.99 -8.64 5.61
C GLU A 120 22.97 -8.69 4.46
N GLY A 121 22.39 -7.55 4.10
CA GLY A 121 21.44 -7.41 3.00
C GLY A 121 19.95 -7.28 3.38
N GLU A 122 19.55 -7.51 4.63
CA GLU A 122 18.16 -7.30 5.09
C GLU A 122 17.98 -5.94 5.78
N LEU A 123 17.07 -5.11 5.25
CA LEU A 123 16.69 -3.83 5.84
C LEU A 123 15.41 -4.00 6.65
N PHE A 124 15.54 -4.00 7.98
CA PHE A 124 14.39 -3.84 8.88
C PHE A 124 14.07 -2.35 9.01
N ALA A 125 12.79 -2.00 8.89
CA ALA A 125 12.33 -0.64 9.16
C ALA A 125 12.26 -0.45 10.68
N TYR A 126 13.24 0.24 11.26
CA TYR A 126 13.27 0.57 12.68
C TYR A 126 12.41 1.81 12.94
N GLY A 127 11.44 1.71 13.86
CA GLY A 127 10.88 2.85 14.58
C GLY A 127 11.70 3.04 15.85
N GLY A 128 12.54 4.07 15.88
CA GLY A 128 13.38 4.38 17.02
C GLY A 128 12.55 4.87 18.20
N MET A 129 12.65 4.13 19.30
CA MET A 129 12.44 4.62 20.66
C MET A 129 13.49 5.72 20.89
N GLN A 130 13.05 6.96 21.09
CA GLN A 130 13.88 8.00 21.69
C GLN A 130 13.76 7.81 23.19
N ASP A 131 14.81 7.28 23.80
CA ASP A 131 15.04 7.45 25.23
C ASP A 131 15.44 8.92 25.47
N SER A 132 14.67 9.58 26.32
CA SER A 132 15.06 10.75 27.11
C SER A 132 14.31 10.72 28.43
#